data_AF-A0A3D5J8K0-F1
#
_entry.id   AF-A0A3D5J8K0-F1
#
_cell.length_a   1.000
_cell.length_b   1.000
_cell.length_c   1.000
_cell.angle_alpha   90.00
_cell.angle_beta   90.00
_cell.angle_gamma   90.00
#
_symmetry.space_group_name_H-M   'P 1'
#
loop_
_entity.id
_entity.type
_entity.pdbx_description
1 polymer ?
#
loop_
_entity_poly.entity_id
_entity_poly.type
_entity_poly.pdbx_seq_one_letter_code
_entity_poly.pdbx_strand_id
1 'polypeptide(L)'
;MNWIIPMQRLLGTLLLALLLSNCSGLFESEAERQQRLAQHFEQGMRLFEQKEYTGAVESFRRVPPESALYNRSLAMIRRVPYQRGRDAYEEQRYADASRQFRAVPVAAAEYDSAQNYLREIEMIRIEQQYRESRGDRRRELLSQLVQKSRENSDAKRLDELLERGRKEMMGSMPAEQRAWLAWFRRTMEGEISRTVRQQMLEEMMQNFEQFAAEPTTRAAAIKLVANLKLSLQ
;
A
#
# COMPACT_ATOMS: atom_id res chain seq x y z
N MET A 1 -23.29 -33.54 -81.18
CA MET A 1 -22.88 -32.37 -80.35
C MET A 1 -22.60 -32.86 -78.94
N ASN A 2 -21.33 -33.10 -78.60
CA ASN A 2 -20.91 -33.60 -77.28
C ASN A 2 -20.76 -32.44 -76.29
N TRP A 3 -21.83 -32.10 -75.59
CA TRP A 3 -21.87 -31.04 -74.56
C TRP A 3 -21.20 -31.44 -73.22
N ILE A 4 -20.72 -32.69 -73.09
CA ILE A 4 -20.20 -33.26 -71.83
C ILE A 4 -18.78 -32.74 -71.51
N ILE A 5 -17.93 -32.59 -72.52
CA ILE A 5 -16.53 -32.15 -72.37
C ILE A 5 -16.40 -30.69 -71.90
N PRO A 6 -17.13 -29.71 -72.47
CA PRO A 6 -17.04 -28.32 -71.98
C PRO A 6 -17.64 -28.15 -70.57
N MET A 7 -18.66 -28.94 -70.22
CA MET A 7 -19.32 -28.86 -68.92
C MET A 7 -18.44 -29.40 -67.77
N GLN A 8 -17.66 -30.47 -68.01
CA GLN A 8 -16.68 -30.97 -67.04
C GLN A 8 -15.51 -30.00 -66.81
N ARG A 9 -15.06 -29.29 -67.87
CA ARG A 9 -14.02 -28.26 -67.74
C ARG A 9 -14.50 -27.05 -66.94
N LEU A 10 -15.74 -26.61 -67.19
CA LEU A 10 -16.37 -25.53 -66.44
C LEU A 10 -16.55 -25.88 -64.96
N LEU A 11 -17.05 -27.08 -64.65
CA LEU A 11 -17.18 -27.57 -63.27
C LEU A 11 -15.81 -27.66 -62.57
N GLY A 12 -14.79 -28.14 -63.26
CA GLY A 12 -13.42 -28.22 -62.74
C GLY A 12 -12.84 -26.83 -62.41
N THR A 13 -13.04 -25.84 -63.29
CA THR A 13 -12.60 -24.46 -63.05
C THR A 13 -13.37 -23.78 -61.91
N LEU A 14 -14.67 -24.06 -61.76
CA LEU A 14 -15.50 -23.51 -60.69
C LEU A 14 -15.13 -24.09 -59.32
N LEU A 15 -14.85 -25.39 -59.24
CA LEU A 15 -14.35 -26.06 -58.03
C LEU A 15 -12.96 -25.54 -57.63
N LEU A 16 -12.07 -25.30 -58.60
CA LEU A 16 -10.76 -24.72 -58.33
C LEU A 16 -10.86 -23.27 -57.84
N ALA A 17 -11.76 -22.47 -58.41
CA ALA A 17 -12.03 -21.10 -57.97
C ALA A 17 -12.60 -21.04 -56.54
N LEU A 18 -13.51 -21.98 -56.19
CA LEU A 18 -14.08 -22.10 -54.84
C LEU A 18 -13.06 -22.58 -53.79
N LEU A 19 -12.10 -23.44 -54.18
CA LEU A 19 -11.01 -23.87 -53.31
C LEU A 19 -9.96 -22.76 -53.08
N LEU A 20 -9.72 -21.91 -54.09
CA LEU A 20 -8.79 -20.78 -53.99
C LEU A 20 -9.41 -19.55 -53.30
N SER A 21 -10.71 -19.33 -53.42
CA SER A 21 -11.41 -18.23 -52.72
C SER A 21 -11.49 -18.42 -51.21
N ASN A 22 -11.25 -19.63 -50.71
CA ASN A 22 -11.25 -19.96 -49.28
C ASN A 22 -9.87 -19.80 -48.60
N CYS A 23 -8.84 -19.35 -49.33
CA CYS A 23 -7.49 -19.11 -48.79
C CYS A 23 -7.26 -17.67 -48.32
N SER A 24 -8.25 -16.78 -48.43
CA SER A 24 -8.17 -15.38 -47.97
C SER A 24 -8.04 -15.22 -46.45
N GLY A 25 -8.21 -16.29 -45.68
CA GLY A 25 -7.96 -16.34 -44.23
C GLY A 25 -6.59 -16.91 -43.82
N LEU A 26 -5.75 -17.35 -44.77
CA LEU A 26 -4.48 -18.04 -44.47
C LEU A 26 -3.27 -17.10 -44.33
N PHE A 27 -3.39 -15.85 -44.78
CA PHE A 27 -2.33 -14.85 -44.70
C PHE A 27 -2.91 -13.55 -44.17
N GLU A 28 -2.98 -13.43 -42.86
CA GLU A 28 -3.14 -12.12 -42.25
C GLU A 28 -1.90 -11.28 -42.60
N SER A 29 -2.13 -10.08 -43.13
CA SER A 29 -1.02 -9.16 -43.39
C SER A 29 -0.39 -8.70 -42.07
N GLU A 30 0.91 -8.40 -42.09
CA GLU A 30 1.59 -7.86 -40.90
C GLU A 30 0.90 -6.57 -40.41
N ALA A 31 0.34 -5.76 -41.31
CA ALA A 31 -0.42 -4.57 -40.97
C ALA A 31 -1.71 -4.89 -40.18
N GLU A 32 -2.49 -5.87 -40.62
CA GLU A 32 -3.70 -6.33 -39.90
C GLU A 32 -3.35 -6.91 -38.54
N ARG A 33 -2.25 -7.67 -38.44
CA ARG A 33 -1.75 -8.21 -37.18
C ARG A 33 -1.41 -7.10 -36.21
N GLN A 34 -0.61 -6.13 -36.62
CA GLN A 34 -0.24 -4.99 -35.78
C GLN A 34 -1.47 -4.19 -35.35
N GLN A 35 -2.46 -4.01 -36.24
CA GLN A 35 -3.71 -3.33 -35.90
C GLN A 35 -4.52 -4.10 -34.84
N ARG A 36 -4.66 -5.43 -34.95
CA ARG A 36 -5.35 -6.23 -33.93
C ARG A 36 -4.63 -6.20 -32.57
N LEU A 37 -3.30 -6.22 -32.57
CA LEU A 37 -2.51 -6.10 -31.34
C LEU A 37 -2.66 -4.72 -30.68
N ALA A 38 -2.71 -3.64 -31.48
CA ALA A 38 -3.01 -2.30 -31.00
C ALA A 38 -4.42 -2.23 -30.39
N GLN A 39 -5.42 -2.85 -31.03
CA GLN A 39 -6.78 -2.92 -30.49
C GLN A 39 -6.84 -3.64 -29.13
N HIS A 40 -6.11 -4.74 -28.96
CA HIS A 40 -6.03 -5.41 -27.66
C HIS A 40 -5.38 -4.53 -26.59
N PHE A 41 -4.30 -3.82 -26.94
CA PHE A 41 -3.66 -2.88 -26.02
C PHE A 41 -4.62 -1.73 -25.63
N GLU A 42 -5.28 -1.10 -26.59
CA GLU A 42 -6.24 -0.02 -26.34
C GLU A 42 -7.44 -0.47 -25.53
N GLN A 43 -7.98 -1.66 -25.82
CA GLN A 43 -9.04 -2.25 -25.01
C GLN A 43 -8.60 -2.46 -23.57
N GLY A 44 -7.37 -2.96 -23.36
CA GLY A 44 -6.78 -3.09 -22.02
C GLY A 44 -6.71 -1.76 -21.29
N MET A 45 -6.29 -0.68 -21.98
CA MET A 45 -6.26 0.67 -21.41
C MET A 45 -7.65 1.17 -21.02
N ARG A 46 -8.66 1.01 -21.88
CA ARG A 46 -10.05 1.43 -21.58
C ARG A 46 -10.61 0.68 -20.37
N LEU A 47 -10.43 -0.63 -20.32
CA LEU A 47 -10.87 -1.45 -19.18
C LEU A 47 -10.14 -1.08 -17.89
N PHE A 48 -8.84 -0.75 -17.99
CA PHE A 48 -8.06 -0.28 -16.85
C PHE A 48 -8.61 1.05 -16.29
N GLU A 49 -8.94 2.00 -17.16
CA GLU A 49 -9.54 3.29 -16.79
C GLU A 49 -10.94 3.13 -16.18
N GLN A 50 -11.70 2.14 -16.65
CA GLN A 50 -13.02 1.76 -16.12
C GLN A 50 -12.95 0.95 -14.82
N LYS A 51 -11.75 0.72 -14.27
CA LYS A 51 -11.49 -0.15 -13.10
C LYS A 51 -11.87 -1.62 -13.31
N GLU A 52 -12.09 -2.05 -14.56
CA GLU A 52 -12.35 -3.43 -14.96
C GLU A 52 -11.04 -4.22 -15.11
N TYR A 53 -10.29 -4.29 -14.01
CA TYR A 53 -8.90 -4.75 -14.03
C TYR A 53 -8.68 -6.18 -14.52
N THR A 54 -9.65 -7.08 -14.31
CA THR A 54 -9.53 -8.46 -14.81
C THR A 54 -9.55 -8.48 -16.33
N GLY A 55 -10.53 -7.81 -16.94
CA GLY A 55 -10.62 -7.67 -18.40
C GLY A 55 -9.42 -6.92 -18.96
N ALA A 56 -8.94 -5.87 -18.27
CA ALA A 56 -7.74 -5.15 -18.67
C ALA A 56 -6.51 -6.06 -18.79
N VAL A 57 -6.26 -6.88 -17.76
CA VAL A 57 -5.14 -7.85 -17.77
C VAL A 57 -5.30 -8.87 -18.89
N GLU A 58 -6.50 -9.38 -19.12
CA GLU A 58 -6.78 -10.32 -20.21
C GLU A 58 -6.49 -9.70 -21.58
N SER A 59 -6.94 -8.46 -21.83
CA SER A 59 -6.64 -7.73 -23.06
C SER A 59 -5.13 -7.47 -23.24
N PHE A 60 -4.42 -7.03 -22.20
CA PHE A 60 -2.97 -6.81 -22.28
C PHE A 60 -2.19 -8.10 -22.56
N ARG A 61 -2.62 -9.25 -22.02
CA ARG A 61 -1.97 -10.56 -22.25
C ARG A 61 -2.09 -11.05 -23.68
N ARG A 62 -3.03 -10.53 -24.48
CA ARG A 62 -3.15 -10.86 -25.90
C ARG A 62 -2.07 -10.21 -26.77
N VAL A 63 -1.31 -9.26 -26.24
CA VAL A 63 -0.15 -8.67 -26.91
C VAL A 63 1.05 -9.60 -26.71
N PRO A 64 1.59 -10.24 -27.76
CA PRO A 64 2.65 -11.24 -27.63
C PRO A 64 4.05 -10.59 -27.58
N PRO A 65 5.09 -11.32 -27.14
CA PRO A 65 6.46 -10.81 -26.95
C PRO A 65 7.09 -10.14 -28.18
N GLU A 66 6.71 -10.55 -29.39
CA GLU A 66 7.25 -10.01 -30.64
C GLU A 66 6.69 -8.62 -30.98
N SER A 67 5.62 -8.19 -30.29
CA SER A 67 5.01 -6.89 -30.50
C SER A 67 5.83 -5.77 -29.85
N ALA A 68 5.95 -4.63 -30.53
CA ALA A 68 6.47 -3.40 -29.96
C ALA A 68 5.68 -2.92 -28.71
N LEU A 69 4.42 -3.35 -28.55
CA LEU A 69 3.57 -3.01 -27.42
C LEU A 69 3.76 -3.93 -26.21
N TYR A 70 4.47 -5.06 -26.35
CA TYR A 70 4.56 -6.09 -25.31
C TYR A 70 5.03 -5.54 -23.96
N ASN A 71 6.15 -4.80 -23.96
CA ASN A 71 6.72 -4.25 -22.73
C ASN A 71 5.76 -3.25 -22.05
N ARG A 72 4.99 -2.50 -22.85
CA ARG A 72 3.97 -1.58 -22.34
C ARG A 72 2.79 -2.34 -21.74
N SER A 73 2.30 -3.38 -22.40
CA SER A 73 1.28 -4.30 -21.86
C SER A 73 1.73 -4.92 -20.53
N LEU A 74 2.97 -5.41 -20.48
CA LEU A 74 3.53 -6.03 -19.28
C LEU A 74 3.64 -5.03 -18.12
N ALA A 75 4.07 -3.79 -18.39
CA ALA A 75 4.09 -2.73 -17.40
C ALA A 75 2.68 -2.43 -16.85
N MET A 76 1.67 -2.36 -17.72
CA MET A 76 0.28 -2.16 -17.29
C MET A 76 -0.24 -3.32 -16.45
N ILE A 77 0.03 -4.58 -16.81
CA ILE A 77 -0.33 -5.75 -16.01
C ILE A 77 0.30 -5.67 -14.61
N ARG A 78 1.58 -5.28 -14.52
CA ARG A 78 2.28 -5.14 -13.23
C ARG A 78 1.76 -3.99 -12.38
N ARG A 79 1.14 -2.98 -12.99
CA ARG A 79 0.51 -1.84 -12.31
C ARG A 79 -0.87 -2.15 -11.75
N VAL A 80 -1.57 -3.17 -12.26
CA VAL A 80 -2.93 -3.53 -11.83
C VAL A 80 -3.07 -3.82 -10.33
N PRO A 81 -2.20 -4.61 -9.67
CA PRO A 81 -2.27 -4.82 -8.23
C PRO A 81 -2.19 -3.52 -7.43
N TYR A 82 -1.34 -2.58 -7.85
CA TYR A 82 -1.23 -1.28 -7.19
C TYR A 82 -2.55 -0.50 -7.28
N GLN A 83 -3.15 -0.43 -8.47
CA GLN A 83 -4.39 0.32 -8.65
C GLN A 83 -5.57 -0.32 -7.91
N ARG A 84 -5.68 -1.66 -7.91
CA ARG A 84 -6.65 -2.40 -7.08
C ARG A 84 -6.45 -2.11 -5.59
N GLY A 85 -5.20 -2.06 -5.14
CA GLY A 85 -4.85 -1.73 -3.76
C GLY A 85 -5.29 -0.33 -3.39
N ARG A 86 -5.06 0.65 -4.27
CA ARG A 86 -5.50 2.04 -4.08
C ARG A 86 -7.00 2.18 -3.98
N ASP A 87 -7.75 1.59 -4.92
CA ASP A 87 -9.21 1.64 -4.87
C ASP A 87 -9.76 1.02 -3.57
N ALA A 88 -9.23 -0.15 -3.18
CA ALA A 88 -9.62 -0.78 -1.92
C ALA A 88 -9.23 0.05 -0.68
N TYR A 89 -8.11 0.78 -0.73
CA TYR A 89 -7.67 1.67 0.34
C TYR A 89 -8.60 2.89 0.46
N GLU A 90 -8.95 3.52 -0.66
CA GLU A 90 -9.89 4.66 -0.71
C GLU A 90 -11.28 4.26 -0.20
N GLU A 91 -11.71 3.02 -0.45
CA GLU A 91 -12.93 2.42 0.10
C GLU A 91 -12.79 1.89 1.54
N GLN A 92 -11.64 2.11 2.19
CA GLN A 92 -11.32 1.65 3.56
C GLN A 92 -11.37 0.12 3.74
N ARG A 93 -11.32 -0.66 2.65
CA ARG A 93 -11.20 -2.12 2.66
C ARG A 93 -9.73 -2.52 2.85
N TYR A 94 -9.16 -2.16 4.00
CA TYR A 94 -7.72 -2.24 4.26
C TYR A 94 -7.13 -3.65 4.14
N ALA A 95 -7.90 -4.70 4.47
CA ALA A 95 -7.46 -6.09 4.30
C ALA A 95 -7.27 -6.45 2.81
N ASP A 96 -8.20 -6.05 1.96
CA ASP A 96 -8.10 -6.23 0.52
C ASP A 96 -6.98 -5.37 -0.06
N ALA A 97 -6.90 -4.10 0.34
CA ALA A 97 -5.83 -3.20 -0.08
C ALA A 97 -4.44 -3.78 0.22
N SER A 98 -4.25 -4.27 1.45
CA SER A 98 -3.00 -4.90 1.88
C SER A 98 -2.64 -6.13 1.04
N ARG A 99 -3.62 -6.98 0.71
CA ARG A 99 -3.40 -8.14 -0.17
C ARG A 99 -2.92 -7.70 -1.56
N GLN A 100 -3.54 -6.66 -2.13
CA GLN A 100 -3.19 -6.15 -3.46
C GLN A 100 -1.82 -5.46 -3.48
N PHE A 101 -1.52 -4.62 -2.48
CA PHE A 101 -0.21 -3.96 -2.38
C PHE A 101 0.94 -4.95 -2.22
N ARG A 102 0.75 -6.06 -1.47
CA ARG A 102 1.75 -7.14 -1.39
C ARG A 102 1.99 -7.86 -2.72
N ALA A 103 1.04 -7.82 -3.64
CA ALA A 103 1.17 -8.41 -4.97
C ALA A 103 1.86 -7.48 -5.98
N VAL A 104 2.22 -6.24 -5.59
CA VAL A 104 3.00 -5.33 -6.43
C VAL A 104 4.44 -5.84 -6.54
N PRO A 105 4.97 -6.10 -7.75
CA PRO A 105 6.33 -6.59 -7.92
C PRO A 105 7.38 -5.57 -7.49
N VAL A 106 8.51 -6.04 -6.93
CA VAL A 106 9.65 -5.19 -6.53
C VAL A 106 10.18 -4.34 -7.70
N ALA A 107 10.15 -4.87 -8.91
CA ALA A 107 10.61 -4.16 -10.11
C ALA A 107 9.59 -3.16 -10.69
N ALA A 108 8.39 -3.03 -10.10
CA ALA A 108 7.39 -2.07 -10.55
C ALA A 108 7.73 -0.67 -10.03
N ALA A 109 7.44 0.37 -10.82
CA ALA A 109 7.66 1.76 -10.42
C ALA A 109 6.85 2.15 -9.18
N GLU A 110 5.73 1.49 -8.94
CA GLU A 110 4.83 1.74 -7.83
C GLU A 110 5.18 0.97 -6.54
N TYR A 111 6.26 0.17 -6.53
CA TYR A 111 6.58 -0.70 -5.40
C TYR A 111 6.78 0.08 -4.08
N ASP A 112 7.59 1.13 -4.09
CA ASP A 112 7.84 1.93 -2.89
C ASP A 112 6.57 2.60 -2.36
N SER A 113 5.71 3.07 -3.28
CA SER A 113 4.39 3.61 -2.92
C SER A 113 3.50 2.53 -2.29
N ALA A 114 3.50 1.31 -2.83
CA ALA A 114 2.78 0.18 -2.25
C ALA A 114 3.29 -0.17 -0.84
N GLN A 115 4.60 -0.11 -0.60
CA GLN A 115 5.19 -0.29 0.74
C GLN A 115 4.75 0.82 1.70
N ASN A 116 4.66 2.07 1.24
CA ASN A 116 4.14 3.18 2.05
C ASN A 116 2.69 2.91 2.49
N TYR A 117 1.82 2.52 1.56
CA TYR A 117 0.44 2.15 1.89
C TYR A 117 0.36 0.97 2.87
N LEU A 118 1.22 -0.04 2.74
CA LEU A 118 1.26 -1.16 3.69
C LEU A 118 1.63 -0.70 5.11
N ARG A 119 2.59 0.22 5.24
CA ARG A 119 2.98 0.82 6.52
C ARG A 119 1.83 1.64 7.11
N GLU A 120 1.13 2.41 6.29
CA GLU A 120 -0.06 3.16 6.72
C GLU A 120 -1.22 2.25 7.17
N ILE A 121 -1.53 1.21 6.41
CA ILE A 121 -2.58 0.23 6.75
C ILE A 121 -2.26 -0.44 8.09
N GLU A 122 -1.00 -0.80 8.33
CA GLU A 122 -0.58 -1.37 9.61
C GLU A 122 -0.82 -0.38 10.76
N MET A 123 -0.45 0.88 10.58
CA MET A 123 -0.71 1.94 11.56
C MET A 123 -2.20 2.11 11.83
N ILE A 124 -3.04 2.21 10.79
CA ILE A 124 -4.49 2.34 10.91
C ILE A 124 -5.09 1.18 11.72
N ARG A 125 -4.63 -0.05 11.47
CA ARG A 125 -5.08 -1.23 12.21
C ARG A 125 -4.72 -1.13 13.70
N ILE A 126 -3.50 -0.72 14.03
CA ILE A 126 -3.08 -0.55 15.42
C ILE A 126 -3.87 0.60 16.07
N GLU A 127 -4.11 1.70 15.37
CA GLU A 127 -4.91 2.82 15.87
C GLU A 127 -6.37 2.44 16.15
N GLN A 128 -6.98 1.62 15.29
CA GLN A 128 -8.33 1.09 15.53
C GLN A 128 -8.38 0.30 16.84
N GLN A 129 -7.44 -0.63 17.02
CA GLN A 129 -7.33 -1.40 18.26
C GLN A 129 -7.04 -0.50 19.47
N TYR A 130 -6.20 0.52 19.29
CA TYR A 130 -5.86 1.47 20.35
C TYR A 130 -7.12 2.17 20.87
N ARG A 131 -7.97 2.67 19.97
CA ARG A 131 -9.20 3.39 20.33
C ARG A 131 -10.13 2.56 21.21
N GLU A 132 -10.23 1.27 20.94
CA GLU A 132 -11.12 0.34 21.66
C GLU A 132 -10.48 -0.23 22.94
N SER A 133 -9.16 -0.18 23.05
CA SER A 133 -8.41 -0.73 24.19
C SER A 133 -8.37 0.17 25.42
N ARG A 134 -8.05 -0.41 26.59
CA ARG A 134 -7.80 0.30 27.86
C ARG A 134 -6.64 -0.33 28.62
N GLY A 135 -6.16 0.35 29.66
CA GLY A 135 -5.15 -0.15 30.58
C GLY A 135 -3.84 -0.56 29.89
N ASP A 136 -3.31 -1.74 30.25
CA ASP A 136 -2.04 -2.24 29.71
C ASP A 136 -2.07 -2.45 28.21
N ARG A 137 -3.17 -2.98 27.66
CA ARG A 137 -3.30 -3.19 26.22
C ARG A 137 -3.21 -1.88 25.44
N ARG A 138 -3.78 -0.80 25.99
CA ARG A 138 -3.72 0.54 25.39
C ARG A 138 -2.30 1.10 25.37
N ARG A 139 -1.56 0.94 26.47
CA ARG A 139 -0.12 1.29 26.54
C ARG A 139 0.72 0.46 25.55
N GLU A 140 0.45 -0.83 25.44
CA GLU A 140 1.14 -1.70 24.48
C GLU A 140 0.92 -1.23 23.04
N LEU A 141 -0.33 -0.98 22.65
CA LEU A 141 -0.67 -0.48 21.31
C LEU A 141 -0.07 0.90 21.05
N LEU A 142 -0.05 1.80 22.03
CA LEU A 142 0.64 3.09 21.89
C LEU A 142 2.14 2.91 21.68
N SER A 143 2.76 1.95 22.36
CA SER A 143 4.18 1.60 22.17
C SER A 143 4.45 1.12 20.75
N GLN A 144 3.56 0.28 20.20
CA GLN A 144 3.65 -0.18 18.81
C GLN A 144 3.55 0.99 17.82
N LEU A 145 2.59 1.90 18.03
CA LEU A 145 2.45 3.10 17.19
C LEU A 145 3.70 3.98 17.25
N VAL A 146 4.28 4.20 18.45
CA VAL A 146 5.52 4.97 18.63
C VAL A 146 6.67 4.33 17.88
N GLN A 147 6.84 3.01 18.03
CA GLN A 147 7.90 2.27 17.35
C GLN A 147 7.78 2.36 15.82
N LYS A 148 6.57 2.18 15.30
CA LYS A 148 6.29 2.32 13.86
C LYS A 148 6.51 3.76 13.37
N SER A 149 6.16 4.76 14.16
CA SER A 149 6.44 6.17 13.83
C SER A 149 7.93 6.43 13.67
N ARG A 150 8.76 5.84 14.54
CA ARG A 150 10.24 5.91 14.44
C ARG A 150 10.76 5.19 13.20
N GLU A 151 10.31 3.96 12.96
CA GLU A 151 10.65 3.19 11.75
C GLU A 151 10.32 3.97 10.47
N ASN A 152 9.23 4.73 10.50
CA ASN A 152 8.79 5.57 9.39
C ASN A 152 9.45 6.95 9.35
N SER A 153 10.29 7.30 10.32
CA SER A 153 10.85 8.65 10.49
C SER A 153 9.77 9.76 10.53
N ASP A 154 8.59 9.44 11.05
CA ASP A 154 7.45 10.36 11.18
C ASP A 154 7.50 11.05 12.55
N ALA A 155 8.30 12.11 12.64
CA ALA A 155 8.50 12.87 13.86
C ALA A 155 7.21 13.56 14.34
N LYS A 156 6.37 14.03 13.41
CA LYS A 156 5.10 14.67 13.74
C LYS A 156 4.15 13.70 14.42
N ARG A 157 3.96 12.51 13.84
CA ARG A 157 3.10 11.49 14.45
C ARG A 157 3.67 10.99 15.78
N LEU A 158 5.00 10.90 15.90
CA LEU A 158 5.63 10.52 17.16
C LEU A 158 5.26 11.52 18.28
N ASP A 159 5.35 12.81 18.01
CA ASP A 159 4.94 13.87 18.94
C ASP A 159 3.46 13.74 19.34
N GLU A 160 2.57 13.56 18.36
CA GLU A 160 1.14 13.34 18.62
C GLU A 160 0.87 12.12 19.51
N LEU A 161 1.63 11.03 19.35
CA LEU A 161 1.49 9.81 20.14
C LEU A 161 2.01 9.98 21.57
N LEU A 162 3.12 10.72 21.75
CA LEU A 162 3.65 11.06 23.06
C LEU A 162 2.66 11.94 23.84
N GLU A 163 2.06 12.92 23.14
CA GLU A 163 1.02 13.78 23.72
C GLU A 163 -0.23 13.00 24.12
N ARG A 164 -0.66 12.01 23.32
CA ARG A 164 -1.75 11.09 23.71
C ARG A 164 -1.41 10.35 25.01
N GLY A 165 -0.21 9.76 25.11
CA GLY A 165 0.23 9.10 26.34
C GLY A 165 0.23 10.02 27.55
N ARG A 166 0.52 11.32 27.35
CA ARG A 166 0.57 12.32 28.42
C ARG A 166 -0.84 12.64 28.91
N LYS A 167 -1.79 12.84 28.01
CA LYS A 167 -3.21 13.04 28.34
C LYS A 167 -3.77 11.84 29.11
N GLU A 168 -3.47 10.62 28.66
CA GLU A 168 -3.89 9.40 29.36
C GLU A 168 -3.30 9.37 30.78
N MET A 169 -2.01 9.69 30.94
CA MET A 169 -1.37 9.79 32.25
C MET A 169 -2.08 10.79 33.16
N MET A 170 -2.28 12.03 32.71
CA MET A 170 -2.93 13.08 33.53
C MET A 170 -4.35 12.74 33.95
N GLY A 171 -5.10 12.03 33.09
CA GLY A 171 -6.47 11.60 33.39
C GLY A 171 -6.57 10.30 34.20
N SER A 172 -5.45 9.64 34.50
CA SER A 172 -5.43 8.34 35.18
C SER A 172 -5.36 8.48 36.71
N MET A 173 -5.79 7.44 37.43
CA MET A 173 -5.58 7.32 38.88
C MET A 173 -4.09 7.10 39.24
N PRO A 174 -3.63 7.35 40.48
CA PRO A 174 -2.19 7.33 40.82
C PRO A 174 -1.45 6.03 40.48
N ALA A 175 -2.10 4.87 40.64
CA ALA A 175 -1.51 3.58 40.28
C ALA A 175 -1.24 3.46 38.77
N GLU A 176 -2.19 3.93 37.95
CA GLU A 176 -2.07 3.95 36.48
C GLU A 176 -1.12 5.03 35.99
N GLN A 177 -1.10 6.20 36.64
CA GLN A 177 -0.11 7.25 36.40
C GLN A 177 1.32 6.73 36.51
N ARG A 178 1.60 5.90 37.53
CA ARG A 178 2.91 5.27 37.70
C ARG A 178 3.28 4.37 36.52
N ALA A 179 2.32 3.63 35.97
CA ALA A 179 2.54 2.79 34.79
C ALA A 179 2.83 3.63 33.54
N TRP A 180 2.15 4.76 33.38
CA TRP A 180 2.41 5.71 32.30
C TRP A 180 3.78 6.40 32.43
N LEU A 181 4.21 6.80 33.63
CA LEU A 181 5.56 7.32 33.86
C LEU A 181 6.64 6.29 33.51
N ALA A 182 6.42 5.02 33.85
CA ALA A 182 7.32 3.93 33.47
C ALA A 182 7.35 3.71 31.95
N TRP A 183 6.20 3.81 31.30
CA TRP A 183 6.08 3.78 29.84
C TRP A 183 6.88 4.90 29.18
N PHE A 184 6.69 6.15 29.61
CA PHE A 184 7.45 7.29 29.09
C PHE A 184 8.96 7.10 29.22
N ARG A 185 9.42 6.65 30.39
CA ARG A 185 10.84 6.37 30.60
C ARG A 185 11.37 5.35 29.58
N ARG A 186 10.68 4.21 29.43
CA ARG A 186 11.07 3.17 28.46
C ARG A 186 11.03 3.69 27.02
N THR A 187 10.00 4.46 26.67
CA THR A 187 9.89 5.07 25.35
C THR A 187 11.09 5.98 25.07
N MET A 188 11.53 6.75 26.07
CA MET A 188 12.62 7.71 25.93
C MET A 188 14.02 7.08 25.94
N GLU A 189 14.20 5.94 26.61
CA GLU A 189 15.43 5.14 26.54
C GLU A 189 15.75 4.75 25.08
N GLY A 190 14.74 4.44 24.27
CA GLY A 190 14.89 4.11 22.85
C GLY A 190 14.82 5.27 21.87
N GLU A 191 14.60 6.51 22.34
CA GLU A 191 14.56 7.68 21.45
C GLU A 191 15.97 8.20 21.19
N ILE A 192 16.37 8.47 19.95
CA ILE A 192 17.70 9.04 19.67
C ILE A 192 17.63 10.51 19.27
N SER A 193 16.46 11.01 18.90
CA SER A 193 16.27 12.40 18.52
C SER A 193 16.42 13.32 19.74
N ARG A 194 17.46 14.16 19.71
CA ARG A 194 17.67 15.23 20.69
C ARG A 194 16.46 16.15 20.77
N THR A 195 15.87 16.50 19.62
CA THR A 195 14.69 17.37 19.55
C THR A 195 13.50 16.78 20.29
N VAL A 196 13.18 15.50 20.05
CA VAL A 196 12.06 14.82 20.73
C VAL A 196 12.30 14.72 22.23
N ARG A 197 13.54 14.41 22.64
CA ARG A 197 13.91 14.36 24.07
C ARG A 197 13.81 15.75 24.73
N GLN A 198 14.23 16.80 24.05
CA GLN A 198 14.17 18.18 24.54
C GLN A 198 12.71 18.63 24.72
N GLN A 199 11.86 18.41 23.72
CA GLN A 199 10.43 18.73 23.79
C GLN A 199 9.75 17.97 24.93
N MET A 200 10.02 16.66 25.07
CA MET A 200 9.49 15.89 26.19
C MET A 200 9.96 16.45 27.54
N LEU A 201 11.23 16.83 27.66
CA LEU A 201 11.75 17.42 28.89
C LEU A 201 11.02 18.72 29.24
N GLU A 202 10.86 19.62 28.26
CA GLU A 202 10.18 20.90 28.43
C GLU A 202 8.74 20.69 28.91
N GLU A 203 8.00 19.83 28.23
CA GLU A 203 6.61 19.48 28.58
C GLU A 203 6.50 18.83 29.97
N MET A 204 7.44 17.93 30.30
CA MET A 204 7.49 17.27 31.61
C MET A 204 7.83 18.25 32.73
N MET A 205 8.68 19.25 32.47
CA MET A 205 8.99 20.30 33.44
C MET A 205 7.84 21.29 33.62
N GLN A 206 7.18 21.69 32.53
CA GLN A 206 6.06 22.64 32.58
C GLN A 206 4.89 22.11 33.40
N ASN A 207 4.64 20.79 33.35
CA ASN A 207 3.55 20.14 34.06
C ASN A 207 4.04 19.32 35.28
N PHE A 208 5.28 19.54 35.72
CA PHE A 208 5.94 18.69 36.72
C PHE A 208 5.16 18.60 38.03
N GLU A 209 4.61 19.70 38.52
CA GLU A 209 3.84 19.73 39.76
C GLU A 209 2.61 18.84 39.69
N GLN A 210 1.98 18.71 38.52
CA GLN A 210 0.83 17.82 38.34
C GLN A 210 1.26 16.35 38.35
N PHE A 211 2.39 16.02 37.71
CA PHE A 211 2.93 14.64 37.71
C PHE A 211 3.49 14.21 39.06
N ALA A 212 4.00 15.16 39.83
CA ALA A 212 4.63 14.98 41.13
C ALA A 212 3.69 15.30 42.31
N ALA A 213 2.42 15.61 42.03
CA ALA A 213 1.41 15.94 43.04
C ALA A 213 1.28 14.80 44.05
N GLU A 214 1.20 13.56 43.55
CA GLU A 214 1.07 12.36 44.35
C GLU A 214 2.43 11.88 44.87
N PRO A 215 2.58 11.62 46.20
CA PRO A 215 3.84 11.11 46.77
C PRO A 215 4.31 9.80 46.12
N THR A 216 3.38 8.96 45.66
CA THR A 216 3.65 7.64 45.09
C THR A 216 4.19 7.68 43.66
N THR A 217 3.96 8.76 42.92
CA THR A 217 4.43 8.97 41.53
C THR A 217 5.58 9.96 41.46
N ARG A 218 5.70 10.88 42.43
CA ARG A 218 6.73 11.92 42.53
C ARG A 218 8.15 11.41 42.28
N ALA A 219 8.56 10.33 42.94
CA ALA A 219 9.90 9.78 42.76
C ALA A 219 10.16 9.27 41.32
N ALA A 220 9.13 8.74 40.65
CA ALA A 220 9.24 8.30 39.27
C ALA A 220 9.30 9.49 38.30
N ALA A 221 8.51 10.53 38.53
CA ALA A 221 8.54 11.78 37.76
C ALA A 221 9.91 12.48 37.85
N ILE A 222 10.47 12.61 39.06
CA ILE A 222 11.83 13.15 39.26
C ILE A 222 12.86 12.38 38.45
N LYS A 223 12.84 11.03 38.53
CA LYS A 223 13.79 10.19 37.81
C LYS A 223 13.68 10.34 36.29
N LEU A 224 12.46 10.45 35.76
CA LEU A 224 12.24 10.66 34.33
C LEU A 224 12.86 11.99 33.86
N VAL A 225 12.56 13.09 34.55
CA VAL A 225 13.09 14.43 34.23
C VAL A 225 14.61 14.46 34.35
N ALA A 226 15.17 13.88 35.42
CA ALA A 226 16.61 13.80 35.61
C ALA A 226 17.30 13.03 34.47
N ASN A 227 16.75 11.88 34.09
CA ASN A 227 17.28 11.08 32.97
C ASN A 227 17.23 11.84 31.65
N LEU A 228 16.12 12.52 31.36
CA LEU A 228 15.98 13.34 30.15
C LEU A 228 17.04 14.44 30.11
N LYS A 229 17.21 15.19 31.21
CA LYS A 229 18.23 16.25 31.36
C LYS A 229 19.64 15.73 31.11
N LEU A 230 20.03 14.64 31.77
CA LEU A 230 21.35 14.02 31.62
C LEU A 230 21.61 13.58 30.17
N SER A 231 20.56 13.15 29.48
CA SER A 231 20.68 12.63 28.13
C SER A 231 20.74 13.71 27.03
N LEU A 232 20.59 14.98 27.40
CA LEU A 232 20.61 16.15 26.53
C LEU A 232 21.90 16.99 26.67
N GLN A 233 22.78 16.60 27.60
CA GLN A 233 24.13 17.12 27.79
C GLN A 233 25.06 16.58 26.72
#